data_AF-A0A9D9YI57-F1
#
_entry.id   AF-A0A9D9YI57-F1
#
_cell.length_a   1.000
_cell.length_b   1.000
_cell.length_c   1.000
_cell.angle_alpha   90.00
_cell.angle_beta   90.00
_cell.angle_gamma   90.00
#
_symmetry.space_group_name_H-M   'P 1'
#
loop_
_entity.id
_entity.type
_entity.pdbx_description
1 polymer ?
#
loop_
_entity_poly.entity_id
_entity_poly.type
_entity_poly.pdbx_seq_one_letter_code
_entity_poly.pdbx_strand_id
1 'polypeptide(L)'
;MQDQKTGYVALTFAEDVKQRIIQWSKQFDESFFSAVVDGKTEGGNVTNKLHLTLFYGFNEEQFDKAELLGFLTGLKLDPLSIEGVGTFPVPQYNAKVLFLRVKDDGKLKEAHEKLKTYPFFEEYQKYGFTPHITIGFVRDTFDESSITYDGPSTLPVANVVYYSKGDREGFED
;
A
#
# COMPACT_ATOMS: atom_id res chain seq x y z
N MET A 1 5.82 22.27 -8.83
CA MET A 1 4.72 21.94 -7.89
C MET A 1 5.19 22.39 -6.52
N GLN A 2 4.41 23.20 -5.81
CA GLN A 2 4.63 23.40 -4.38
C GLN A 2 4.62 22.03 -3.69
N ASP A 3 5.52 21.81 -2.73
CA ASP A 3 5.51 20.61 -1.89
C ASP A 3 4.22 20.61 -1.05
N GLN A 4 3.15 20.04 -1.59
CA GLN A 4 1.90 19.85 -0.88
C GLN A 4 2.15 18.93 0.32
N LYS A 5 1.83 19.40 1.52
CA LYS A 5 1.80 18.57 2.74
C LYS A 5 0.67 17.57 2.61
N THR A 6 1.03 16.32 2.33
CA THR A 6 0.09 15.26 1.98
C THR A 6 0.14 14.15 3.01
N GLY A 7 -1.02 13.69 3.43
CA GLY A 7 -1.14 12.58 4.39
C GLY A 7 -1.60 11.28 3.73
N TYR A 8 -1.35 10.16 4.39
CA TYR A 8 -2.01 8.90 4.06
C TYR A 8 -2.28 8.05 5.31
N VAL A 9 -3.30 7.20 5.21
CA VAL A 9 -3.63 6.19 6.23
C VAL A 9 -3.33 4.82 5.66
N ALA A 10 -2.65 4.00 6.43
CA ALA A 10 -2.33 2.64 6.06
C ALA A 10 -2.54 1.65 7.20
N LEU A 11 -2.80 0.40 6.83
CA LEU A 11 -2.83 -0.75 7.72
C LEU A 11 -1.45 -1.37 7.77
N THR A 12 -1.00 -1.63 8.99
CA THR A 12 0.18 -2.46 9.26
C THR A 12 -0.26 -3.82 9.78
N PHE A 13 0.61 -4.80 9.64
CA PHE A 13 0.32 -6.20 9.96
C PHE A 13 1.29 -6.73 11.02
N ALA A 14 0.89 -7.82 11.68
CA ALA A 14 1.74 -8.49 12.65
C ALA A 14 3.09 -8.90 12.02
N GLU A 15 4.17 -8.76 12.80
CA GLU A 15 5.53 -8.88 12.28
C GLU A 15 5.86 -10.29 11.76
N ASP A 16 5.35 -11.33 12.43
CA ASP A 16 5.50 -12.72 11.99
C ASP A 16 4.89 -12.97 10.61
N VAL A 17 3.72 -12.38 10.35
CA VAL A 17 3.02 -12.46 9.06
C VAL A 17 3.77 -11.67 7.98
N LYS A 18 4.26 -10.46 8.31
CA LYS A 18 5.11 -9.67 7.40
C LYS A 18 6.35 -10.45 6.99
N GLN A 19 7.04 -11.08 7.95
CA GLN A 19 8.25 -11.86 7.67
C GLN A 19 7.98 -13.03 6.73
N ARG A 20 6.84 -13.70 6.84
CA ARG A 20 6.45 -14.78 5.91
C ARG A 20 6.25 -14.27 4.48
N ILE A 21 5.67 -13.07 4.30
CA ILE A 21 5.51 -12.47 2.97
C ILE A 21 6.86 -12.00 2.41
N ILE A 22 7.73 -11.43 3.26
CA ILE A 22 9.09 -11.06 2.88
C ILE A 22 9.89 -12.30 2.45
N GLN A 23 9.77 -13.41 3.17
CA GLN A 23 10.42 -14.67 2.80
C GLN A 23 9.90 -15.21 1.47
N TRP A 24 8.57 -15.20 1.29
CA TRP A 24 7.94 -15.57 0.02
C TRP A 24 8.46 -14.70 -1.13
N SER A 25 8.60 -13.39 -0.95
CA SER A 25 9.06 -12.49 -2.02
C SER A 25 10.55 -12.66 -2.33
N LYS A 26 11.37 -13.10 -1.36
CA LYS A 26 12.80 -13.36 -1.54
C LYS A 26 13.11 -14.62 -2.35
N GLN A 27 12.13 -15.48 -2.61
CA GLN A 27 12.35 -16.66 -3.46
C GLN A 27 12.50 -16.28 -4.95
N PHE A 28 12.08 -15.07 -5.32
CA PHE A 28 12.25 -14.53 -6.67
C PHE A 28 13.57 -13.78 -6.78
N ASP A 29 14.24 -13.91 -7.92
CA ASP A 29 15.49 -13.20 -8.23
C ASP A 29 15.28 -11.67 -8.18
N GLU A 30 16.29 -10.88 -7.79
CA GLU A 30 16.14 -9.41 -7.79
C GLU A 30 15.89 -8.83 -9.18
N SER A 31 16.39 -9.48 -10.24
CA SER A 31 16.08 -9.13 -11.63
C SER A 31 14.59 -9.26 -11.96
N PHE A 32 13.84 -10.00 -11.14
CA PHE A 32 12.39 -10.10 -11.20
C PHE A 32 11.71 -8.80 -10.76
N PHE A 33 12.30 -8.09 -9.79
CA PHE A 33 11.78 -6.87 -9.19
C PHE A 33 12.42 -5.59 -9.74
N SER A 34 12.81 -5.59 -11.01
CA SER A 34 13.37 -4.39 -11.62
C SER A 34 12.82 -4.13 -13.00
N ALA A 35 12.71 -2.85 -13.33
CA ALA A 35 12.46 -2.35 -14.67
C ALA A 35 13.62 -1.45 -15.07
N VAL A 36 14.02 -1.49 -16.33
CA VAL A 36 14.99 -0.53 -16.86
C VAL A 36 14.22 0.61 -17.52
N VAL A 37 14.36 1.82 -16.99
CA VAL A 37 13.72 3.04 -17.48
C VAL A 37 14.82 4.04 -17.80
N ASP A 38 14.92 4.44 -19.07
CA ASP A 38 15.94 5.38 -19.55
C ASP A 38 17.38 5.01 -19.12
N GLY A 39 17.69 3.71 -19.14
CA GLY A 39 19.00 3.18 -18.75
C GLY A 39 19.26 3.10 -17.25
N LYS A 40 18.27 3.38 -16.40
CA LYS A 40 18.33 3.21 -14.94
C LYS A 40 17.48 2.04 -14.51
N THR A 41 18.01 1.27 -13.56
CA THR A 41 17.23 0.25 -12.86
C THR A 41 16.30 0.94 -11.88
N GLU A 42 15.01 0.95 -12.19
CA GLU A 42 13.93 1.43 -11.35
C GLU A 42 13.15 0.24 -10.79
N GLY A 43 12.53 0.44 -9.62
CA GLY A 43 11.74 -0.60 -8.96
C GLY A 43 12.42 -1.18 -7.73
N GLY A 44 12.09 -2.44 -7.43
CA GLY A 44 12.59 -3.16 -6.27
C GLY A 44 11.49 -3.92 -5.54
N ASN A 45 11.92 -4.91 -4.77
CA ASN A 45 11.09 -5.55 -3.77
C ASN A 45 10.89 -4.55 -2.61
N VAL A 46 9.64 -4.21 -2.30
CA VAL A 46 9.27 -3.23 -1.27
C VAL A 46 8.60 -3.87 -0.05
N THR A 47 8.70 -5.19 0.08
CA THR A 47 8.07 -5.92 1.20
C THR A 47 8.63 -5.56 2.58
N ASN A 48 9.77 -4.88 2.66
CA ASN A 48 10.25 -4.29 3.92
C ASN A 48 9.33 -3.19 4.46
N LYS A 49 8.56 -2.53 3.59
CA LYS A 49 7.59 -1.48 3.92
C LYS A 49 6.17 -1.97 3.72
N LEU A 50 5.90 -3.25 4.01
CA LEU A 50 4.61 -3.87 3.75
C LEU A 50 3.46 -3.18 4.51
N HIS A 51 2.49 -2.66 3.77
CA HIS A 51 1.28 -2.03 4.28
C HIS A 51 0.15 -2.13 3.24
N LEU A 52 -1.09 -1.89 3.68
CA LEU A 52 -2.23 -1.62 2.79
C LEU A 52 -2.65 -0.16 2.98
N THR A 53 -2.62 0.63 1.92
CA THR A 53 -3.09 2.02 1.97
C THR A 53 -4.61 2.06 1.97
N LEU A 54 -5.22 2.58 3.03
CA LEU A 54 -6.67 2.85 3.07
C LEU A 54 -7.02 4.14 2.33
N PHE A 55 -6.19 5.18 2.49
CA PHE A 55 -6.42 6.47 1.86
C PHE A 55 -5.10 7.21 1.68
N TYR A 56 -4.93 7.91 0.56
CA TYR A 56 -3.76 8.74 0.26
C TYR A 56 -4.19 10.09 -0.31
N GLY A 57 -3.47 11.15 0.05
CA GLY A 57 -3.67 12.47 -0.53
C GLY A 57 -4.49 13.41 0.34
N PHE A 58 -4.52 13.20 1.66
CA PHE A 58 -5.10 14.20 2.56
C PHE A 58 -4.42 15.56 2.38
N ASN A 59 -5.19 16.63 2.49
CA ASN A 59 -4.67 17.99 2.54
C ASN A 59 -4.45 18.40 3.99
N GLU A 60 -3.24 18.16 4.50
CA GLU A 60 -2.89 18.33 5.93
C GLU A 60 -3.08 19.75 6.45
N GLU A 61 -3.14 20.75 5.57
CA GLU A 61 -3.34 22.14 5.96
C GLU A 61 -4.82 22.47 6.23
N GLN A 62 -5.74 21.56 5.90
CA GLN A 62 -7.18 21.84 5.89
C GLN A 62 -7.99 20.99 6.87
N PHE A 63 -7.38 20.06 7.61
CA PHE A 63 -8.11 19.25 8.59
C PHE A 63 -7.42 19.17 9.95
N ASP A 64 -8.21 18.91 10.99
CA ASP A 64 -7.69 18.64 12.33
C ASP A 64 -7.15 17.21 12.42
N LYS A 65 -5.84 17.08 12.55
CA LYS A 65 -5.16 15.79 12.71
C LYS A 65 -5.69 15.01 13.92
N ALA A 66 -6.08 15.69 15.01
CA ALA A 66 -6.62 15.03 16.19
C ALA A 66 -7.98 14.36 15.92
N GLU A 67 -8.83 15.00 15.12
CA GLU A 67 -10.12 14.44 14.70
C GLU A 67 -9.92 13.16 13.88
N LEU A 68 -9.01 13.20 12.90
CA LEU A 68 -8.66 12.02 12.10
C LEU A 68 -8.12 10.90 13.00
N LEU A 69 -7.16 11.19 13.87
CA LEU A 69 -6.58 10.19 14.78
C LEU A 69 -7.65 9.59 15.73
N GLY A 70 -8.63 10.40 16.16
CA GLY A 70 -9.78 9.92 16.93
C GLY A 70 -10.61 8.90 16.15
N PHE A 71 -10.91 9.19 14.88
CA PHE A 71 -11.59 8.23 13.99
C PHE A 71 -10.77 6.94 13.83
N LEU A 72 -9.46 7.04 13.56
CA LEU A 72 -8.59 5.87 13.34
C LEU A 72 -8.49 4.98 14.58
N THR A 73 -8.46 5.56 15.78
CA THR A 73 -8.42 4.81 17.04
C THR A 73 -9.68 3.96 17.25
N GLY A 74 -10.83 4.43 16.74
CA GLY A 74 -12.09 3.69 16.78
C GLY A 74 -12.26 2.65 15.68
N LEU A 75 -11.40 2.67 14.65
CA LEU A 75 -11.52 1.79 13.49
C LEU A 75 -11.03 0.38 13.84
N LYS A 76 -11.98 -0.56 13.97
CA LYS A 76 -11.69 -1.98 14.16
C LYS A 76 -11.86 -2.72 12.85
N LEU A 77 -10.79 -3.35 12.39
CA LEU A 77 -10.79 -4.18 11.19
C LEU A 77 -10.51 -5.63 11.57
N ASP A 78 -11.26 -6.54 10.97
CA ASP A 78 -11.01 -7.97 11.08
C ASP A 78 -9.73 -8.35 10.32
N PRO A 79 -9.16 -9.54 10.58
CA PRO A 79 -8.07 -10.06 9.77
C PRO A 79 -8.45 -10.09 8.28
N LEU A 80 -7.57 -9.56 7.43
CA LEU A 80 -7.80 -9.46 5.99
C LEU A 80 -7.49 -10.78 5.31
N SER A 81 -8.21 -11.12 4.24
CA SER A 81 -7.95 -12.33 3.46
C SER A 81 -7.23 -12.00 2.16
N ILE A 82 -6.23 -12.80 1.78
CA ILE A 82 -5.52 -12.67 0.50
C ILE A 82 -6.17 -13.58 -0.54
N GLU A 83 -6.51 -13.03 -1.71
CA GLU A 83 -7.10 -13.79 -2.82
C GLU A 83 -6.07 -14.27 -3.84
N GLY A 84 -4.91 -13.62 -3.90
CA GLY A 84 -3.81 -13.99 -4.79
C GLY A 84 -2.95 -12.81 -5.20
N VAL A 85 -2.19 -12.98 -6.28
CA VAL A 85 -1.30 -11.96 -6.85
C VAL A 85 -1.95 -11.25 -8.02
N GLY A 86 -1.72 -9.95 -8.16
CA GLY A 86 -2.16 -9.17 -9.31
C GLY A 86 -1.13 -8.16 -9.77
N THR A 87 -1.34 -7.63 -10.97
CA THR A 87 -0.56 -6.51 -11.49
C THR A 87 -1.43 -5.37 -12.00
N PHE A 88 -0.90 -4.15 -11.93
CA PHE A 88 -1.42 -3.00 -12.67
C PHE A 88 -0.25 -2.24 -13.33
N PRO A 89 -0.46 -1.67 -14.53
CA PRO A 89 0.59 -0.96 -15.24
C PRO A 89 0.91 0.38 -14.56
N VAL A 90 2.19 0.76 -14.65
CA VAL A 90 2.70 2.08 -14.26
C VAL A 90 3.45 2.67 -15.45
N PRO A 91 2.72 3.31 -16.39
CA PRO A 91 3.27 3.71 -17.69
C PRO A 91 4.48 4.65 -17.59
N GLN A 92 4.50 5.53 -16.57
CA GLN A 92 5.61 6.46 -16.39
C GLN A 92 6.96 5.78 -16.10
N TYR A 93 6.95 4.52 -15.69
CA TYR A 93 8.15 3.74 -15.38
C TYR A 93 8.30 2.51 -16.28
N ASN A 94 7.52 2.41 -17.36
CA ASN A 94 7.48 1.21 -18.20
C ASN A 94 7.49 -0.11 -17.40
N ALA A 95 6.71 -0.12 -16.32
CA ALA A 95 6.72 -1.17 -15.31
C ALA A 95 5.29 -1.56 -14.93
N LYS A 96 5.17 -2.63 -14.16
CA LYS A 96 3.96 -3.02 -13.45
C LYS A 96 4.24 -3.01 -11.95
N VAL A 97 3.21 -2.74 -11.16
CA VAL A 97 3.24 -3.04 -9.72
C VAL A 97 2.73 -4.46 -9.53
N LEU A 98 3.52 -5.30 -8.88
CA LEU A 98 3.09 -6.59 -8.35
C LEU A 98 2.54 -6.38 -6.94
N PHE A 99 1.35 -6.91 -6.69
CA PHE A 99 0.67 -6.76 -5.40
C PHE A 99 -0.10 -8.02 -5.00
N LEU A 100 -0.41 -8.13 -3.71
CA LEU A 100 -1.37 -9.10 -3.18
C LEU A 100 -2.76 -8.48 -3.18
N ARG A 101 -3.72 -9.15 -3.81
CA ARG A 101 -5.15 -8.81 -3.78
C ARG A 101 -5.69 -9.12 -2.40
N VAL A 102 -6.31 -8.13 -1.78
CA VAL A 102 -7.00 -8.31 -0.51
C VAL A 102 -8.49 -8.40 -0.78
N LYS A 103 -9.12 -9.45 -0.27
CA LYS A 103 -10.57 -9.59 -0.26
C LYS A 103 -11.14 -8.54 0.67
N ASP A 104 -12.07 -7.74 0.16
CA ASP A 104 -12.84 -6.79 0.96
C ASP A 104 -14.30 -7.24 0.99
N ASP A 105 -14.82 -7.45 2.19
CA ASP A 105 -16.25 -7.71 2.44
C ASP A 105 -17.07 -6.41 2.52
N GLY A 106 -16.42 -5.26 2.32
CA GLY A 106 -17.00 -3.93 2.30
C GLY A 106 -16.44 -3.03 3.41
N LYS A 107 -15.84 -3.59 4.47
CA LYS A 107 -15.34 -2.80 5.60
C LYS A 107 -14.19 -1.87 5.21
N LEU A 108 -13.27 -2.30 4.34
CA LEU A 108 -12.17 -1.45 3.88
C LEU A 108 -12.70 -0.32 3.01
N LYS A 109 -13.62 -0.63 2.10
CA LYS A 109 -14.30 0.38 1.29
C LYS A 109 -15.09 1.38 2.14
N GLU A 110 -15.82 0.92 3.16
CA GLU A 110 -16.53 1.81 4.09
C GLU A 110 -15.56 2.72 4.85
N ALA A 111 -14.43 2.19 5.32
CA ALA A 111 -13.38 2.99 5.95
C ALA A 111 -12.81 4.03 4.96
N HIS A 112 -12.51 3.63 3.72
CA HIS A 112 -12.03 4.52 2.66
C HIS A 112 -13.02 5.66 2.35
N GLU A 113 -14.31 5.35 2.19
CA GLU A 113 -15.34 6.36 1.90
C GLU A 113 -15.57 7.30 3.10
N LYS A 114 -15.41 6.82 4.33
CA LYS A 114 -15.39 7.71 5.51
C LYS A 114 -14.16 8.62 5.50
N LEU A 115 -12.99 8.11 5.14
CA LEU A 115 -11.78 8.93 5.03
C LEU A 115 -11.89 9.99 3.93
N LYS A 116 -12.69 9.76 2.87
CA LYS A 116 -13.01 10.77 1.85
C LYS A 116 -13.81 11.96 2.35
N THR A 117 -14.37 11.93 3.56
CA THR A 117 -15.07 13.11 4.10
C THR A 117 -14.11 14.17 4.64
N TYR A 118 -12.84 13.82 4.86
CA TYR A 118 -11.80 14.78 5.25
C TYR A 118 -11.24 15.48 4.00
N PRO A 119 -10.75 16.72 4.11
CA PRO A 119 -10.06 17.43 3.03
C PRO A 119 -8.94 16.61 2.38
N PHE A 120 -9.01 16.46 1.05
CA PHE A 120 -8.02 15.75 0.25
C PHE A 120 -7.82 16.43 -1.11
N PHE A 121 -6.72 16.11 -1.78
CA PHE A 121 -6.46 16.54 -3.14
C PHE A 121 -7.07 15.56 -4.15
N GLU A 122 -8.03 16.01 -4.94
CA GLU A 122 -8.79 15.17 -5.88
C GLU A 122 -7.89 14.45 -6.88
N GLU A 123 -6.72 15.01 -7.21
CA GLU A 123 -5.81 14.38 -8.14
C GLU A 123 -5.27 13.01 -7.70
N TYR A 124 -5.32 12.72 -6.39
CA TYR A 124 -4.91 11.45 -5.81
C TYR A 124 -6.04 10.42 -5.71
N GLN A 125 -7.29 10.83 -5.95
CA GLN A 125 -8.49 9.99 -5.86
C GLN A 125 -9.12 9.71 -7.24
N LYS A 126 -8.34 9.90 -8.32
CA LYS A 126 -8.79 9.67 -9.71
C LYS A 126 -9.13 8.20 -10.01
N TYR A 127 -8.55 7.27 -9.26
CA TYR A 127 -8.76 5.84 -9.43
C TYR A 127 -9.63 5.29 -8.30
N GLY A 128 -10.46 4.29 -8.61
CA GLY A 128 -11.28 3.62 -7.60
C GLY A 128 -10.43 2.90 -6.56
N PHE A 129 -10.90 2.89 -5.31
CA PHE A 129 -10.25 2.15 -4.24
C PHE A 129 -10.21 0.66 -4.56
N THR A 130 -8.99 0.12 -4.63
CA THR A 130 -8.72 -1.31 -4.78
C THR A 130 -7.80 -1.71 -3.65
N PRO A 131 -8.27 -2.49 -2.66
CA PRO A 131 -7.44 -2.89 -1.53
C PRO A 131 -6.35 -3.87 -1.98
N HIS A 132 -5.09 -3.46 -1.80
CA HIS A 132 -3.94 -4.25 -2.19
C HIS A 132 -2.73 -3.98 -1.29
N ILE A 133 -1.80 -4.93 -1.30
CA ILE A 133 -0.50 -4.81 -0.61
C ILE A 133 0.59 -4.92 -1.67
N THR A 134 1.35 -3.86 -1.84
CA THR A 134 2.43 -3.82 -2.84
C THR A 134 3.59 -4.73 -2.43
N ILE A 135 4.05 -5.55 -3.37
CA ILE A 135 5.21 -6.44 -3.20
C ILE A 135 6.44 -5.83 -3.85
N GLY A 136 6.29 -5.27 -5.04
CA GLY A 136 7.39 -4.64 -5.75
C GLY A 136 7.00 -4.18 -7.15
N PHE A 137 7.96 -3.61 -7.84
CA PHE A 137 7.82 -3.24 -9.25
C PHE A 137 8.48 -4.32 -10.10
N VAL A 138 7.85 -4.65 -11.21
CA VAL A 138 8.29 -5.67 -12.17
C VAL A 138 8.24 -5.09 -13.58
N ARG A 139 8.94 -5.69 -14.54
CA ARG A 139 8.90 -5.28 -15.95
C ARG A 139 7.46 -5.25 -16.51
N ASP A 140 7.20 -4.38 -17.48
CA ASP A 140 5.92 -4.28 -18.20
C ASP A 140 5.43 -5.62 -18.81
N THR A 141 6.36 -6.43 -19.31
CA THR A 141 6.14 -7.75 -19.91
C THR A 141 5.95 -8.86 -18.87
N PHE A 142 5.95 -8.54 -17.58
CA PHE A 142 5.76 -9.51 -16.52
C PHE A 142 4.35 -10.12 -16.58
N ASP A 143 4.27 -11.44 -16.39
CA ASP A 143 3.03 -12.22 -16.37
C ASP A 143 2.83 -12.79 -14.95
N GLU A 144 1.86 -12.26 -14.22
CA GLU A 144 1.56 -12.71 -12.86
C GLU A 144 1.12 -14.17 -12.76
N SER A 145 0.64 -14.78 -13.85
CA SER A 145 0.25 -16.19 -13.83
C SER A 145 1.46 -17.14 -13.66
N SER A 146 2.68 -16.63 -13.86
CA SER A 146 3.91 -17.37 -13.60
C SER A 146 4.25 -17.54 -12.11
N ILE A 147 3.52 -16.88 -11.20
CA ILE A 147 3.74 -16.96 -9.75
C ILE A 147 2.56 -17.64 -9.06
N THR A 148 2.88 -18.48 -8.08
CA THR A 148 1.92 -18.93 -7.07
C THR A 148 2.23 -18.29 -5.72
N TYR A 149 1.21 -17.74 -5.06
CA TYR A 149 1.31 -17.26 -3.69
C TYR A 149 1.00 -18.41 -2.72
N ASP A 150 1.97 -18.77 -1.89
CA ASP A 150 1.87 -19.80 -0.85
C ASP A 150 2.16 -19.24 0.57
N GLY A 151 2.14 -17.91 0.69
CA GLY A 151 2.25 -17.21 1.97
C GLY A 151 0.98 -17.28 2.83
N PRO A 152 0.92 -16.49 3.92
CA PRO A 152 -0.26 -16.40 4.77
C PRO A 152 -1.53 -16.00 3.99
N SER A 153 -2.59 -16.80 4.07
CA SER A 153 -3.89 -16.46 3.47
C SER A 153 -4.68 -15.41 4.27
N THR A 154 -4.32 -15.20 5.53
CA THR A 154 -4.96 -14.25 6.45
C THR A 154 -3.93 -13.32 7.06
N LEU A 155 -4.27 -12.03 7.14
CA LEU A 155 -3.42 -10.95 7.64
C LEU A 155 -4.10 -10.26 8.83
N PRO A 156 -3.70 -10.58 10.07
CA PRO A 156 -4.12 -9.81 11.24
C PRO A 156 -3.65 -8.36 11.11
N VAL A 157 -4.58 -7.43 11.17
CA VAL A 157 -4.28 -5.99 11.21
C VAL A 157 -3.69 -5.68 12.58
N ALA A 158 -2.46 -5.15 12.60
CA ALA A 158 -1.79 -4.76 13.83
C ALA A 158 -2.19 -3.34 14.23
N ASN A 159 -2.07 -2.38 13.30
CA ASN A 159 -2.42 -0.99 13.54
C ASN A 159 -3.01 -0.32 12.29
N VAL A 160 -3.81 0.71 12.54
CA VAL A 160 -4.19 1.72 11.55
C VAL A 160 -3.35 2.96 11.82
N VAL A 161 -2.47 3.32 10.89
CA VAL A 161 -1.45 4.35 11.09
C VAL A 161 -1.66 5.49 10.10
N TYR A 162 -1.55 6.72 10.60
CA TYR A 162 -1.47 7.92 9.79
C TYR A 162 0.00 8.31 9.56
N TYR A 163 0.33 8.64 8.32
CA TYR A 163 1.65 9.11 7.92
C TYR A 163 1.54 10.49 7.25
N SER A 164 2.37 11.43 7.70
CA SER A 164 2.53 12.74 7.06
C SER A 164 3.69 12.70 6.07
N LYS A 165 3.51 13.25 4.87
CA LYS A 165 4.56 13.47 3.90
C LYS A 165 5.04 14.92 4.05
N GLY A 166 6.16 15.07 4.75
CA GLY A 166 6.75 16.36 5.09
C GLY A 166 7.58 16.28 6.36
N ASP A 167 7.18 15.39 7.28
CA ASP A 167 7.94 15.05 8.47
C ASP A 167 9.01 14.00 8.10
N ARG A 168 10.19 14.46 7.67
CA ARG A 168 11.43 13.65 7.66
C ARG A 168 11.98 13.43 9.08
N GLU A 169 11.11 13.23 10.05
CA GLU A 169 11.48 12.82 11.41
C GLU A 169 10.70 11.55 11.71
N GLY A 170 11.33 10.43 11.34
CA GLY A 170 10.85 9.12 11.73
C GLY A 170 10.88 9.01 13.25
N PHE A 171 9.77 8.59 13.83
CA PHE A 171 9.82 7.84 15.07
C PHE A 171 10.46 6.49 14.73
N GLU A 172 11.77 6.41 14.94
CA GLU A 172 12.45 5.16 15.24
C GLU A 172 12.15 4.86 16.72
N ASP A 173 11.52 3.72 16.98
CA ASP A 173 11.66 2.99 18.25
C ASP A 173 12.55 1.76 17.97
#